data_AF-A0A2N6MQ26-F1
#
_entry.id   AF-A0A2N6MQ26-F1
#
_cell.length_a   1.000
_cell.length_b   1.000
_cell.length_c   1.000
_cell.angle_alpha   90.00
_cell.angle_beta   90.00
_cell.angle_gamma   90.00
#
_symmetry.space_group_name_H-M   'P 1'
#
loop_
_entity.id
_entity.type
_entity.pdbx_description
1 polymer ?
#
loop_
_entity_poly.entity_id
_entity_poly.type
_entity_poly.pdbx_seq_one_letter_code
_entity_poly.pdbx_strand_id
1 'polypeptide(L)'
;MPQPIHADNNNLYTFSRLAPFIQEYIYNHNWTELRPVQIAACQVIFDTDAHLLIAAATAAGKTEAAFLPILTLLHENPSSTIGALYIGPIKALI
;
A
#
# COMPACT_ATOMS: atom_id res chain seq x y z
N MET A 1 -5.11 -23.84 14.11
CA MET A 1 -4.62 -23.43 12.79
C MET A 1 -5.66 -22.49 12.17
N PRO A 2 -5.34 -21.22 11.88
CA PRO A 2 -6.23 -20.38 11.09
C PRO A 2 -6.20 -20.86 9.62
N GLN A 3 -7.35 -20.80 8.96
CA GLN A 3 -7.56 -21.28 7.59
C GLN A 3 -6.84 -20.40 6.56
N PRO A 4 -6.40 -20.94 5.40
CA PRO A 4 -5.88 -20.13 4.31
C PRO A 4 -7.04 -19.32 3.70
N ILE A 5 -6.85 -18.01 3.67
CA ILE A 5 -7.38 -17.03 2.73
C ILE A 5 -8.18 -17.60 1.54
N HIS A 6 -9.47 -17.22 1.45
CA HIS A 6 -10.11 -17.00 0.16
C HIS A 6 -9.52 -15.74 -0.49
N ALA A 7 -8.23 -15.76 -0.83
CA ALA A 7 -7.59 -14.65 -1.52
C ALA A 7 -8.01 -14.70 -2.99
N ASP A 8 -8.69 -13.65 -3.43
CA ASP A 8 -8.73 -13.29 -4.84
C ASP A 8 -7.30 -13.27 -5.42
N ASN A 9 -7.11 -13.84 -6.61
CA ASN A 9 -5.78 -13.94 -7.26
C ASN A 9 -5.05 -12.58 -7.31
N ASN A 10 -5.81 -11.49 -7.39
CA ASN A 10 -5.31 -10.14 -7.45
C ASN A 10 -4.66 -9.68 -6.13
N ASN A 11 -5.18 -10.12 -4.98
CA ASN A 11 -4.65 -9.75 -3.66
C ASN A 11 -3.32 -10.41 -3.39
N LEU A 12 -3.21 -11.73 -3.63
CA LEU A 12 -1.94 -12.45 -3.49
C LEU A 12 -0.88 -11.88 -4.45
N TYR A 13 -1.28 -11.61 -5.69
CA TYR A 13 -0.40 -10.97 -6.67
C TYR A 13 0.08 -9.60 -6.18
N THR A 14 -0.83 -8.73 -5.75
CA THR A 14 -0.48 -7.40 -5.26
C THR A 14 0.42 -7.47 -4.02
N PHE A 15 0.08 -8.32 -3.06
CA PHE A 15 0.88 -8.55 -1.86
C PHE A 15 2.30 -8.97 -2.20
N SER A 16 2.47 -9.88 -3.16
CA SER A 16 3.79 -10.37 -3.57
C SER A 16 4.70 -9.31 -4.20
N ARG A 17 4.11 -8.22 -4.71
CA ARG A 17 4.85 -7.08 -5.29
C ARG A 17 5.29 -6.06 -4.24
N LEU A 18 4.75 -6.09 -3.03
CA LEU A 18 5.16 -5.17 -1.97
C LEU A 18 6.56 -5.52 -1.47
N ALA A 19 7.31 -4.51 -1.00
CA ALA A 19 8.64 -4.74 -0.45
C ALA A 19 8.62 -5.74 0.73
N PRO A 20 9.68 -6.54 0.94
CA PRO A 20 9.70 -7.58 1.97
C PRO A 20 9.33 -7.09 3.38
N PHE A 21 9.82 -5.92 3.79
CA PHE A 21 9.50 -5.36 5.11
C PHE A 21 8.02 -4.97 5.26
N ILE A 22 7.35 -4.65 4.14
CA ILE A 22 5.92 -4.36 4.12
C ILE A 22 5.11 -5.66 4.21
N GLN A 23 5.54 -6.71 3.52
CA GLN A 23 4.94 -8.04 3.64
C GLN A 23 5.01 -8.52 5.10
N GLU A 24 6.17 -8.39 5.73
CA GLU A 24 6.35 -8.69 7.17
C GLU A 24 5.47 -7.82 8.07
N TYR A 25 5.38 -6.51 7.80
CA TYR A 25 4.48 -5.61 8.54
C TYR A 25 3.02 -6.09 8.50
N ILE A 26 2.52 -6.44 7.31
CA ILE A 26 1.15 -6.94 7.11
C ILE A 26 0.93 -8.24 7.88
N TYR A 27 1.89 -9.19 7.80
CA TYR A 27 1.83 -10.43 8.57
C TYR A 27 1.81 -10.19 10.08
N ASN A 28 2.68 -9.32 10.58
CA ASN A 28 2.79 -9.01 12.01
C ASN A 28 1.53 -8.33 12.56
N HIS A 29 0.79 -7.61 11.72
CA HIS A 29 -0.48 -6.99 12.08
C HIS A 29 -1.70 -7.91 11.87
N ASN A 30 -1.47 -9.18 11.53
CA ASN A 30 -2.50 -10.20 11.30
C ASN A 30 -3.54 -9.80 10.25
N TRP A 31 -3.12 -9.06 9.22
CA TRP A 31 -3.99 -8.76 8.10
C TRP A 31 -4.21 -10.04 7.27
N THR A 32 -5.47 -10.38 7.04
CA THR A 32 -5.82 -11.53 6.21
C THR A 32 -5.79 -11.20 4.72
N GLU A 33 -6.02 -9.94 4.36
CA GLU A 33 -6.11 -9.48 2.98
C GLU A 33 -5.84 -7.98 2.88
N LEU A 34 -5.32 -7.53 1.73
CA LEU A 34 -5.34 -6.11 1.37
C LEU A 34 -6.77 -5.65 1.08
N ARG A 35 -7.10 -4.41 1.48
CA ARG A 35 -8.40 -3.80 1.16
C ARG A 35 -8.48 -3.48 -0.34
N PRO A 36 -9.69 -3.48 -0.96
CA PRO A 36 -9.84 -3.19 -2.39
C PRO A 36 -9.22 -1.87 -2.84
N VAL A 37 -9.30 -0.81 -2.02
CA VAL A 37 -8.69 0.48 -2.33
C VAL A 37 -7.15 0.44 -2.32
N GLN A 38 -6.55 -0.40 -1.48
CA GLN A 38 -5.10 -0.60 -1.44
C GLN A 38 -4.63 -1.35 -2.68
N ILE A 39 -5.38 -2.38 -3.09
CA ILE A 39 -5.11 -3.15 -4.32
C ILE A 39 -5.18 -2.25 -5.56
N ALA A 40 -6.27 -1.49 -5.70
CA ALA A 40 -6.44 -0.58 -6.83
C ALA A 40 -5.36 0.50 -6.88
N ALA A 41 -4.96 1.04 -5.74
CA ALA A 41 -3.87 2.02 -5.68
C ALA A 41 -2.52 1.42 -6.07
N CYS A 42 -2.21 0.20 -5.63
CA CYS A 42 -0.98 -0.51 -6.03
C CYS A 42 -0.93 -0.74 -7.54
N GLN A 43 -2.04 -1.16 -8.16
CA GLN A 43 -2.10 -1.35 -9.62
C GLN A 43 -1.80 -0.04 -10.36
N VAL A 44 -2.42 1.07 -9.97
CA VAL A 44 -2.17 2.36 -10.63
C VAL A 44 -0.73 2.82 -10.43
N ILE A 45 -0.21 2.74 -9.20
CA ILE A 45 1.12 3.24 -8.85
C ILE A 45 2.24 2.39 -9.45
N PHE A 46 2.06 1.07 -9.59
CA PHE A 46 3.10 0.20 -10.12
C PHE A 46 3.07 0.04 -11.64
N ASP A 47 1.89 0.12 -12.25
CA ASP A 47 1.72 -0.28 -13.66
C ASP A 47 1.47 0.91 -14.60
N THR A 48 1.40 2.14 -14.06
CA THR A 48 1.11 3.35 -14.84
C THR A 48 1.87 4.57 -14.33
N ASP A 49 2.02 5.58 -15.18
CA ASP A 49 2.50 6.93 -14.81
C ASP A 49 1.36 7.91 -14.50
N ALA A 50 0.14 7.42 -14.27
CA ALA A 50 -1.03 8.27 -14.09
C ALA A 50 -1.09 8.92 -12.69
N HIS A 51 -1.63 10.14 -12.62
CA HIS A 51 -1.99 10.74 -11.34
C HIS A 51 -3.17 9.98 -10.71
N LEU A 52 -3.04 9.62 -9.43
CA LEU A 52 -4.04 8.86 -8.68
C LEU A 52 -4.81 9.75 -7.70
N LEU A 53 -6.14 9.71 -7.78
CA LEU A 53 -7.05 10.27 -6.77
C LEU A 53 -7.75 9.13 -6.02
N ILE A 54 -7.48 9.01 -4.72
CA ILE A 54 -8.13 7.99 -3.87
C ILE A 54 -9.34 8.60 -3.18
N ALA A 55 -10.54 8.26 -3.67
CA ALA A 55 -11.81 8.62 -3.03
C ALA A 55 -12.40 7.40 -2.31
N ALA A 56 -12.28 7.37 -0.98
CA ALA A 56 -12.82 6.27 -0.15
C ALA A 56 -13.31 6.78 1.21
N ALA A 57 -14.17 5.98 1.86
CA ALA A 57 -14.69 6.28 3.19
C ALA A 57 -13.58 6.45 4.25
N THR A 58 -13.87 7.11 5.36
CA THR A 58 -12.97 7.14 6.53
C THR A 58 -12.68 5.72 7.01
N ALA A 59 -11.46 5.47 7.47
CA ALA A 59 -10.97 4.14 7.88
C ALA A 59 -10.99 3.05 6.79
N ALA A 60 -11.20 3.40 5.51
CA ALA A 60 -11.12 2.46 4.40
C ALA A 60 -9.68 2.04 4.03
N GLY A 61 -8.65 2.58 4.70
CA GLY A 61 -7.24 2.29 4.42
C GLY A 61 -6.61 3.18 3.35
N LYS A 62 -7.06 4.44 3.22
CA LYS A 62 -6.52 5.41 2.23
C LYS A 62 -5.04 5.70 2.45
N THR A 63 -4.62 5.79 3.71
CA THR A 63 -3.23 6.05 4.08
C THR A 63 -2.35 4.95 3.52
N GLU A 64 -2.65 3.70 3.85
CA GLU A 64 -1.87 2.55 3.40
C GLU A 64 -2.00 2.32 1.88
N ALA A 65 -3.15 2.65 1.28
CA ALA A 65 -3.31 2.61 -0.17
C ALA A 65 -2.32 3.53 -0.90
N ALA A 66 -1.98 4.69 -0.32
CA ALA A 66 -0.92 5.54 -0.86
C ALA A 66 0.48 5.06 -0.45
N PHE A 67 0.70 4.78 0.84
CA PHE A 67 2.05 4.59 1.37
C PHE A 67 2.68 3.23 1.03
N LEU A 68 1.93 2.11 1.04
CA LEU A 68 2.52 0.79 0.79
C LEU A 68 3.22 0.70 -0.58
N PRO A 69 2.59 1.11 -1.70
CA PRO A 69 3.27 1.09 -3.00
C PRO A 69 4.37 2.16 -3.11
N ILE A 70 4.19 3.36 -2.57
CA ILE A 70 5.25 4.41 -2.59
C ILE A 70 6.51 3.93 -1.86
N LEU A 71 6.36 3.37 -0.66
CA LEU A 71 7.47 2.84 0.13
C LEU A 71 8.12 1.62 -0.54
N THR A 72 7.35 0.82 -1.28
CA THR A 72 7.90 -0.27 -2.10
C THR A 72 8.80 0.28 -3.20
N LEU A 73 8.34 1.27 -3.98
CA LEU A 73 9.15 1.88 -5.03
C LEU A 73 10.43 2.52 -4.50
N LEU A 74 10.37 3.17 -3.32
CA LEU A 74 11.54 3.74 -2.67
C LEU A 74 12.52 2.70 -2.12
N HIS A 75 12.03 1.51 -1.76
CA HIS A 75 12.89 0.41 -1.35
C HIS A 75 13.62 -0.20 -2.55
N GLU A 76 12.91 -0.40 -3.66
CA GLU A 76 13.47 -0.94 -4.91
C GLU A 76 14.43 0.05 -5.59
N ASN A 77 14.09 1.34 -5.57
CA ASN A 77 14.87 2.41 -6.17
C ASN A 77 15.08 3.55 -5.14
N PRO A 78 16.07 3.42 -4.24
CA PRO A 78 16.35 4.43 -3.23
C PRO A 78 16.70 5.80 -3.83
N SER A 79 16.07 6.86 -3.33
CA SER A 79 16.42 8.24 -3.70
C SER A 79 17.73 8.67 -3.03
N SER A 80 18.57 9.42 -3.75
CA SER A 80 19.76 10.08 -3.21
C SER A 80 19.44 11.38 -2.45
N THR A 81 18.20 11.86 -2.53
CA THR A 81 17.73 13.10 -1.88
C THR A 81 16.35 12.90 -1.25
N ILE A 82 15.32 13.59 -1.72
CA ILE A 82 13.93 13.44 -1.27
C ILE A 82 13.25 12.40 -2.18
N GLY A 83 12.76 11.32 -1.59
CA GLY A 83 12.07 10.26 -2.32
C GLY A 83 10.54 10.43 -2.42
N ALA A 84 9.92 11.02 -1.39
CA ALA A 84 8.49 11.29 -1.37
C ALA A 84 8.19 12.53 -0.52
N LEU A 85 7.14 13.28 -0.89
CA LEU A 85 6.64 14.43 -0.14
C LEU A 85 5.17 14.19 0.20
N TYR A 86 4.88 14.07 1.49
CA TYR A 86 3.51 13.96 2.01
C TYR A 86 3.05 15.31 2.53
N ILE A 87 1.89 15.78 2.05
CA ILE A 87 1.29 17.05 2.46
C ILE A 87 -0.04 16.73 3.15
N GLY A 88 -0.07 16.92 4.48
CA GLY A 88 -1.26 16.79 5.30
C GLY A 88 -1.92 18.14 5.61
N PRO A 89 -3.24 18.17 5.89
CA PRO A 89 -3.97 19.42 6.11
C PRO A 89 -3.67 20.13 7.45
N ILE A 90 -3.13 19.44 8.46
CA ILE A 90 -2.85 20.01 9.79
C ILE A 90 -1.63 19.35 10.46
N LYS A 91 -0.97 20.10 11.34
CA LYS A 91 0.23 19.68 12.11
C LYS A 91 -0.03 18.57 13.15
N ALA A 92 -1.29 18.25 13.44
CA ALA A 92 -1.74 17.43 14.57
C ALA A 92 -2.49 16.16 14.15
N LEU A 93 -2.02 15.47 13.11
CA LEU A 93 -2.46 14.12 12.80
C LEU A 93 -1.37 13.14 13.26
N ILE A 94 -1.48 12.67 14.50
CA ILE A 94 -0.70 11.56 15.07
C ILE A 94 -1.69 10.63 15.77
#